data_AF-B7KJQ0-F1
#
_entry.id   AF-B7KJQ0-F1
#
_cell.length_a   1.000
_cell.length_b   1.000
_cell.length_c   1.000
_cell.angle_alpha   90.00
_cell.angle_beta   90.00
_cell.angle_gamma   90.00
#
_symmetry.space_group_name_H-M   'P 1'
#
loop_
_entity.id
_entity.type
_entity.pdbx_description
1 polymer ?
#
loop_
_entity_poly.entity_id
_entity_poly.type
_entity_poly.pdbx_seq_one_letter_code
_entity_poly.pdbx_strand_id
1 'polypeptide(L)' 'METHHLKPLKDGGSDDTENLVHLHAACHKQVHSKTKSKARSKA' A
#
# COMPACT_ATOMS: atom_id res chain seq x y z
N MET A 1 -11.49 -9.40 4.49
CA MET A 1 -10.18 -8.77 4.75
C MET A 1 -9.39 -8.85 3.46
N GLU A 2 -8.56 -7.86 3.16
CA GLU A 2 -7.71 -7.79 1.97
C GLU A 2 -6.25 -7.70 2.38
N THR A 3 -5.37 -8.35 1.62
CA THR A 3 -3.93 -8.32 1.86
C THR A 3 -3.29 -7.19 1.06
N HIS A 4 -2.65 -6.27 1.76
CA HIS A 4 -1.96 -5.12 1.20
C HIS A 4 -0.45 -5.33 1.22
N HIS A 5 0.23 -5.02 0.12
CA HIS A 5 1.68 -5.03 0.09
C HIS A 5 2.21 -3.67 0.55
N LEU A 6 3.00 -3.64 1.63
CA LEU A 6 3.64 -2.42 2.15
C LEU A 6 4.55 -1.80 1.08
N LYS A 7 5.36 -2.65 0.43
CA LYS A 7 6.13 -2.33 -0.75
C LYS A 7 5.50 -3.02 -1.97
N PRO A 8 5.06 -2.28 -3.00
CA PRO A 8 4.52 -2.88 -4.22
C PRO A 8 5.55 -3.77 -4.91
N LEU A 9 5.12 -4.87 -5.52
CA LEU A 9 6.00 -5.78 -6.28
C LEU A 9 6.80 -5.03 -7.37
N LYS A 10 6.16 -4.06 -8.04
CA LYS A 10 6.80 -3.22 -9.08
C LYS A 10 7.97 -2.36 -8.56
N ASP A 11 8.05 -2.13 -7.26
CA ASP A 11 9.11 -1.36 -6.60
C ASP A 11 10.18 -2.30 -5.99
N GLY A 12 10.05 -3.61 -6.20
CA GLY A 12 10.89 -4.63 -5.56
C GLY A 12 10.43 -4.98 -4.16
N GLY A 13 9.12 -5.05 -3.94
CA GLY A 13 8.54 -5.73 -2.79
C GLY A 13 8.40 -7.23 -3.02
N SER A 14 8.24 -7.99 -1.95
CA SER A 14 8.10 -9.46 -1.96
C SER A 14 6.71 -9.90 -1.49
N ASP A 15 6.34 -11.14 -1.75
CA ASP A 15 5.13 -11.78 -1.20
C ASP A 15 5.33 -12.36 0.22
N ASP A 16 6.47 -12.07 0.86
CA ASP A 16 6.73 -12.45 2.25
C ASP A 16 5.77 -11.78 3.24
N THR A 17 5.44 -12.51 4.30
CA THR A 17 4.52 -12.07 5.35
C THR A 17 4.93 -10.76 6.02
N GLU A 18 6.22 -10.42 6.03
CA GLU A 18 6.74 -9.15 6.52
C GLU A 18 6.41 -7.94 5.62
N ASN A 19 6.13 -8.19 4.33
CA ASN A 19 5.70 -7.17 3.37
C ASN A 19 4.18 -7.16 3.16
N LEU A 20 3.44 -8.06 3.82
CA LEU A 20 2.00 -8.21 3.69
C LEU A 20 1.28 -7.74 4.98
N VAL A 21 0.26 -6.90 4.83
CA VAL A 21 -0.61 -6.49 5.93
C VAL A 21 -2.07 -6.75 5.60
N HIS A 22 -2.78 -7.40 6.52
CA HIS A 22 -4.22 -7.64 6.36
C HIS A 22 -5.00 -6.42 6.82
N LEU A 23 -5.75 -5.82 5.90
CA LEU A 23 -6.58 -4.66 6.15
C LEU A 23 -8.05 -4.97 5.87
N HIS A 24 -8.94 -4.21 6.49
CA HIS A 24 -10.34 -4.17 6.06
C HIS A 24 -10.43 -3.55 4.65
N ALA A 25 -11.41 -3.96 3.86
CA ALA A 25 -11.54 -3.48 2.48
C ALA A 25 -11.67 -1.95 2.38
N ALA A 26 -12.44 -1.35 3.29
CA ALA A 26 -12.56 0.12 3.38
C ALA A 26 -11.22 0.80 3.74
N CYS A 27 -10.43 0.20 4.64
CA CYS A 27 -9.12 0.70 5.01
C CYS A 27 -8.11 0.55 3.86
N HIS A 28 -8.11 -0.60 3.19
CA HIS A 28 -7.28 -0.89 2.02
C HIS A 28 -7.52 0.14 0.91
N LYS A 29 -8.79 0.41 0.59
CA LYS A 29 -9.19 1.45 -0.36
C LYS A 29 -8.73 2.84 0.07
N GLN A 30 -8.82 3.17 1.36
CA GLN A 30 -8.37 4.47 1.89
C GLN A 30 -6.86 4.67 1.73
N VAL A 31 -6.04 3.64 2.01
CA VAL A 31 -4.57 3.70 1.87
C VAL A 31 -4.17 3.95 0.42
N HIS A 32 -4.78 3.22 -0.53
CA HIS A 32 -4.56 3.43 -1.96
C HIS A 32 -5.16 4.74 -2.50
N SER A 33 -6.19 5.27 -1.85
CA SER A 33 -6.78 6.56 -2.23
C SER A 33 -5.95 7.75 -1.72
N LYS A 34 -5.38 7.66 -0.51
CA LYS A 34 -4.52 8.71 0.08
C LYS A 34 -3.18 8.88 -0.66
N THR A 35 -2.65 7.81 -1.26
CA THR A 35 -1.39 7.83 -1.99
C THR A 35 -1.46 8.55 -3.34
N LYS A 36 -2.65 8.77 -3.91
CA LYS A 36 -2.83 9.62 -5.12
C LYS A 36 -2.60 11.11 -4.85
N SER A 37 -2.54 11.54 -3.59
CA SER A 37 -2.39 12.96 -3.20
C SER A 37 -0.97 13.37 -2.81
N LYS A 38 0.03 12.51 -2.99
CA LYS A 38 1.43 12.76 -2.59
C LYS A 38 2.45 12.61 -3.73
N ALA A 39 2.06 12.94 -4.96
CA ALA A 39 2.99 13.32 -6.03
C ALA A 39 3.22 14.85 -6.05
N ARG A 40 3.43 15.44 -4.88
CA ARG A 40 4.03 16.78 -4.75
C ARG A 40 5.21 16.63 -3.82
N SER A 41 6.34 16.30 -4.42
CA SER A 41 7.67 16.57 -3.86
C SER A 41 7.66 18.02 -3.34
N LYS A 42 8.01 18.21 -2.06
CA LYS A 42 8.45 19.50 -1.52
C LYS A 42 9.58 20.02 -2.44
N ALA A 43 9.49 21.23 -3.00
CA ALA A 43 9.82 22.52 -2.38
C ALA A 43 11.23 22.51 -1.79
#